data_AF-T1KRI5-F1
#
_entry.id   AF-T1KRI5-F1
#
_cell.length_a   1.000
_cell.length_b   1.000
_cell.length_c   1.000
_cell.angle_alpha   90.00
_cell.angle_beta   90.00
_cell.angle_gamma   90.00
#
_symmetry.space_group_name_H-M   'P 1'
#
loop_
_entity.id
_entity.type
_entity.pdbx_description
1 polymer ?
#
loop_
_entity_poly.entity_id
_entity_poly.type
_entity_poly.pdbx_seq_one_letter_code
_entity_poly.pdbx_strand_id
1 'polypeptide(L)'
;MLLRDEEMDLEFRKPPKNAFDEMIQMTKEGKLWSYPIDNEAGLEEEAKVPFYDHIFLDHLLEGIPESGPVREFIDIMMIGVTNNAFITVERKHAIVKWYVDFFKEKEQILRECGAL
;
A
#
# COMPACT_ATOMS: atom_id res chain seq x y z
N MET A 1 -16.28 -25.51 18.36
CA MET A 1 -15.29 -26.55 18.02
C MET A 1 -13.90 -25.95 18.21
N LEU A 2 -13.58 -24.87 17.50
CA LEU A 2 -12.37 -24.04 17.70
C LEU A 2 -12.07 -23.65 19.16
N LEU A 3 -13.07 -23.20 19.93
CA LEU A 3 -12.88 -22.88 21.36
C LEU A 3 -12.40 -24.06 22.21
N ARG A 4 -12.81 -25.29 21.88
CA ARG A 4 -12.35 -26.49 22.61
C ARG A 4 -10.92 -26.86 22.26
N ASP A 5 -10.50 -26.57 21.04
CA ASP A 5 -9.15 -26.87 20.56
C ASP A 5 -8.14 -25.87 21.17
N GLU A 6 -8.50 -24.59 21.29
CA GLU A 6 -7.68 -23.57 21.97
C GLU A 6 -7.57 -23.80 23.49
N GLU A 7 -8.67 -24.18 24.16
CA GLU A 7 -8.66 -24.51 25.59
C GLU A 7 -7.80 -25.76 25.87
N MET A 8 -7.87 -26.77 25.01
CA MET A 8 -7.03 -27.97 25.09
C MET A 8 -5.54 -27.64 24.87
N ASP A 9 -5.20 -26.76 23.92
CA ASP A 9 -3.81 -26.33 23.69
C ASP A 9 -3.24 -25.52 24.87
N LEU A 10 -4.09 -24.73 25.56
CA LEU A 10 -3.72 -24.00 26.78
C LEU A 10 -3.46 -24.95 27.96
N GLU A 11 -4.33 -25.96 28.16
CA GLU A 11 -4.15 -26.98 29.20
C GLU A 11 -2.89 -27.84 28.96
N PHE A 12 -2.45 -27.99 27.71
CA PHE A 12 -1.27 -28.77 27.33
C PHE A 12 0.02 -27.97 27.08
N ARG A 13 0.09 -26.69 27.51
CA ARG A 13 1.35 -25.91 27.47
C ARG A 13 2.40 -26.49 28.41
N LYS A 14 3.14 -27.49 27.91
CA LYS A 14 4.30 -28.05 28.59
C LYS A 14 5.44 -27.04 28.53
N PRO A 15 6.24 -26.88 29.61
CA PRO A 15 7.46 -26.10 29.52
C PRO A 15 8.36 -26.68 28.41
N PRO A 16 9.08 -25.83 27.66
CA PRO A 16 9.99 -26.30 26.62
C PRO A 16 11.04 -27.23 27.23
N LYS A 17 11.28 -28.39 26.60
CA LYS A 17 12.21 -29.39 27.13
C LYS A 17 13.65 -29.13 26.72
N ASN A 18 13.82 -28.36 25.64
CA ASN A 18 15.12 -27.99 25.07
C ASN A 18 15.01 -26.62 24.38
N ALA A 19 16.15 -26.07 23.96
CA ALA A 19 16.20 -24.77 23.29
C ALA A 19 15.47 -24.73 21.93
N PHE A 20 15.41 -25.85 21.20
CA PHE A 20 14.67 -25.91 19.94
C PHE A 20 13.16 -25.82 20.15
N ASP A 21 12.63 -26.44 21.21
CA ASP A 21 11.21 -26.34 21.57
C ASP A 21 10.86 -24.89 21.90
N GLU A 22 11.74 -24.19 22.62
CA GLU A 22 11.58 -22.76 22.91
C GLU A 22 11.60 -21.92 21.63
N MET A 23 12.54 -22.18 20.71
CA MET A 23 12.59 -21.49 19.41
C MET A 23 11.33 -21.76 18.57
N ILE A 24 10.83 -23.00 18.55
CA ILE A 24 9.59 -23.36 17.84
C ILE A 24 8.40 -22.60 18.44
N GLN A 25 8.30 -22.56 19.77
CA GLN A 25 7.25 -21.83 20.46
C GLN A 25 7.33 -20.33 20.15
N MET A 26 8.51 -19.72 20.26
CA MET A 26 8.70 -18.30 19.96
C MET A 26 8.42 -17.96 18.48
N THR A 27 8.69 -18.89 17.56
CA THR A 27 8.34 -18.72 16.13
C THR A 27 6.83 -18.75 15.92
N LYS A 28 6.11 -19.68 16.58
CA LYS A 28 4.63 -19.74 16.53
C LYS A 28 3.98 -18.51 17.17
N GLU A 29 4.60 -17.95 18.21
CA GLU A 29 4.17 -16.72 18.86
C GLU A 29 4.55 -15.45 18.07
N GLY A 30 5.31 -15.57 16.97
CA GLY A 30 5.76 -14.43 16.16
C GLY A 30 6.89 -13.59 16.78
N LYS A 31 7.55 -14.09 17.83
CA LYS A 31 8.68 -13.42 18.50
C LYS A 31 10.01 -13.63 17.78
N LEU A 32 10.17 -14.78 17.13
CA LEU A 32 11.34 -15.08 16.29
C LEU A 32 10.98 -14.93 14.82
N TRP A 33 12.00 -14.58 14.03
CA TRP A 33 11.88 -14.52 12.57
C TRP A 33 11.64 -15.91 11.99
N SER A 34 10.78 -15.99 10.98
CA SER A 34 10.55 -17.19 10.20
C SER A 34 11.72 -17.41 9.22
N TYR A 35 12.12 -18.67 9.05
CA TYR A 35 13.19 -19.04 8.13
C TYR A 35 12.63 -19.82 6.92
N PRO A 36 13.18 -19.63 5.70
CA PRO A 36 14.25 -18.69 5.35
C PRO A 36 13.80 -17.22 5.51
N ILE A 37 14.75 -16.34 5.80
CA ILE A 37 14.46 -14.92 6.04
C ILE A 37 13.92 -14.28 4.76
N ASP A 38 12.76 -13.65 4.87
CA ASP A 38 12.14 -12.81 3.86
C ASP A 38 12.19 -11.34 4.32
N ASN A 39 12.72 -10.45 3.47
CA ASN A 39 12.81 -9.03 3.77
C ASN A 39 11.46 -8.31 3.66
N GLU A 40 10.47 -8.94 3.01
CA GLU A 40 9.12 -8.39 2.82
C GLU A 40 8.10 -8.96 3.82
N ALA A 41 8.55 -9.75 4.81
CA ALA A 41 7.69 -10.26 5.87
C ALA A 41 7.02 -9.10 6.64
N GLY A 42 5.68 -9.13 6.72
CA GLY A 42 4.85 -8.04 7.24
C GLY A 42 4.29 -7.08 6.19
N LEU A 43 4.60 -7.28 4.90
CA LEU A 43 4.03 -6.51 3.76
C LEU A 43 3.04 -7.34 2.93
N GLU A 44 2.37 -8.33 3.54
CA GLU A 44 1.56 -9.32 2.82
C GLU A 44 0.36 -8.70 2.07
N GLU A 45 -0.19 -7.59 2.57
CA GLU A 45 -1.28 -6.89 1.87
C GLU A 45 -0.79 -6.19 0.61
N GLU A 46 0.37 -5.53 0.68
CA GLU A 46 0.97 -4.85 -0.48
C GLU A 46 1.50 -5.85 -1.50
N ALA A 47 2.02 -6.99 -1.05
CA ALA A 47 2.50 -8.06 -1.94
C ALA A 47 1.39 -8.67 -2.82
N LYS A 48 0.12 -8.52 -2.43
CA LYS A 48 -1.04 -8.93 -3.26
C LYS A 48 -1.32 -7.94 -4.38
N VAL A 49 -0.82 -6.72 -4.27
CA VAL A 49 -1.09 -5.65 -5.23
C VAL A 49 -0.18 -5.85 -6.44
N PRO A 50 -0.75 -5.99 -7.65
CA PRO A 50 0.04 -6.17 -8.85
C PRO A 50 0.72 -4.86 -9.26
N PHE A 51 1.90 -4.96 -9.88
CA PHE A 51 2.70 -3.80 -10.27
C PHE A 51 1.94 -2.80 -11.16
N TYR A 52 1.02 -3.27 -12.01
CA TYR A 52 0.29 -2.42 -12.94
C TYR A 52 -0.65 -1.44 -12.24
N ASP A 53 -1.11 -1.76 -11.03
CA ASP A 53 -1.93 -0.86 -10.22
C ASP A 53 -1.09 0.29 -9.63
N HIS A 54 0.23 0.11 -9.49
CA HIS A 54 1.15 1.18 -9.06
C HIS A 54 1.60 2.10 -10.19
N ILE A 55 1.59 1.61 -11.43
CA ILE A 55 2.18 2.29 -12.59
C ILE A 55 1.10 2.95 -13.45
N PHE A 56 0.00 2.25 -13.76
CA PHE A 56 -1.01 2.73 -14.71
C PHE A 56 -2.17 3.43 -14.00
N LEU A 57 -1.93 4.67 -13.62
CA LEU A 57 -2.90 5.51 -12.90
C LEU A 57 -3.71 6.45 -13.80
N ASP A 58 -3.55 6.36 -15.13
CA ASP A 58 -4.18 7.28 -16.10
C ASP A 58 -5.71 7.30 -16.02
N HIS A 59 -6.31 6.18 -15.62
CA HIS A 59 -7.75 6.04 -15.42
C HIS A 59 -8.32 7.00 -14.35
N LEU A 60 -7.47 7.55 -13.48
CA LEU A 60 -7.86 8.52 -12.44
C LEU A 60 -7.89 9.96 -12.94
N LEU A 61 -7.39 10.25 -14.14
CA LEU A 61 -7.24 11.61 -14.68
C LEU A 61 -8.51 12.13 -15.40
N GLU A 62 -9.67 11.54 -15.13
CA GLU A 62 -10.92 11.92 -15.79
C GLU A 62 -11.31 13.38 -15.49
N GLY A 63 -11.45 14.17 -16.55
CA GLY A 63 -11.77 15.60 -16.49
C GLY A 63 -10.56 16.54 -16.47
N ILE A 64 -9.33 16.02 -16.57
CA ILE A 64 -8.14 16.83 -16.84
C ILE A 64 -7.97 17.02 -18.36
N PRO A 65 -7.63 18.21 -18.85
CA PRO A 65 -7.36 18.45 -20.26
C PRO A 65 -6.25 17.54 -20.81
N GLU A 66 -6.33 17.16 -22.09
CA GLU A 66 -5.28 16.35 -22.76
C GLU A 66 -4.02 17.16 -23.10
N SER A 67 -4.10 18.50 -23.06
CA SER A 67 -2.99 19.39 -23.39
C SER A 67 -3.04 20.67 -22.57
N GLY A 68 -1.89 21.30 -22.36
CA GLY A 68 -1.75 22.59 -21.68
C GLY A 68 -1.01 22.50 -20.35
N PRO A 69 -0.83 23.63 -19.65
CA PRO A 69 0.00 23.70 -18.45
C PRO A 69 -0.46 22.79 -17.31
N VAL A 70 -1.78 22.58 -17.16
CA VAL A 70 -2.35 21.68 -16.16
C VAL A 70 -1.97 20.23 -16.46
N ARG A 71 -2.01 19.83 -17.74
CA ARG A 71 -1.62 18.48 -18.14
C ARG A 71 -0.13 18.23 -17.90
N GLU A 72 0.73 19.19 -18.29
CA GLU A 72 2.18 19.10 -18.07
C GLU A 72 2.52 18.95 -16.58
N PHE A 73 1.84 19.70 -15.71
CA PHE A 73 2.01 19.56 -14.27
C PHE A 73 1.59 18.16 -13.78
N ILE A 74 0.42 17.68 -14.21
CA ILE A 74 -0.10 16.36 -13.85
C ILE A 74 0.85 15.26 -14.32
N ASP A 75 1.41 15.35 -15.53
CA ASP A 75 2.36 14.36 -16.04
C ASP A 75 3.63 14.27 -15.17
N ILE A 76 4.18 15.42 -14.75
CA ILE A 76 5.33 15.46 -13.83
C ILE A 76 4.97 14.87 -12.47
N MET A 77 3.80 15.23 -11.92
CA MET A 77 3.30 14.70 -10.65
C MET A 77 3.12 13.18 -10.72
N MET A 78 2.54 12.68 -11.82
CA MET A 78 2.33 11.26 -12.08
C MET A 78 3.64 10.50 -12.12
N ILE A 79 4.68 11.01 -12.81
CA ILE A 79 6.03 10.42 -12.80
C ILE A 79 6.58 10.29 -11.37
N GLY A 80 6.33 11.28 -10.51
CA GLY A 80 6.74 11.22 -9.10
C GLY A 80 5.96 10.17 -8.30
N VAL A 81 4.65 10.04 -8.54
CA VAL A 81 3.78 9.10 -7.81
C VAL A 81 4.01 7.65 -8.25
N THR A 82 4.16 7.40 -9.56
CA THR A 82 4.35 6.05 -10.09
C THR A 82 5.69 5.47 -9.68
N ASN A 83 6.77 6.28 -9.72
CA ASN A 83 8.12 5.86 -9.33
C ASN A 83 8.33 5.74 -7.81
N ASN A 84 7.34 6.09 -6.99
CA ASN A 84 7.47 5.98 -5.55
C ASN A 84 7.16 4.56 -5.06
N ALA A 85 8.18 3.87 -4.55
CA ALA A 85 8.10 2.52 -3.99
C ALA A 85 7.73 2.49 -2.49
N PHE A 86 7.59 3.65 -1.84
CA PHE A 86 7.37 3.76 -0.39
C PHE A 86 5.92 4.10 -0.03
N ILE A 87 5.01 4.15 -1.01
CA ILE A 87 3.60 4.48 -0.80
C ILE A 87 2.69 3.45 -1.46
N THR A 88 1.61 3.10 -0.76
CA THR A 88 0.62 2.13 -1.23
C THR A 88 -0.21 2.68 -2.38
N VAL A 89 -0.89 1.80 -3.13
CA VAL A 89 -1.80 2.20 -4.22
C VAL A 89 -2.91 3.13 -3.72
N GLU A 90 -3.48 2.89 -2.54
CA GLU A 90 -4.53 3.75 -1.99
C GLU A 90 -4.02 5.17 -1.78
N ARG A 91 -2.77 5.31 -1.32
CA ARG A 91 -2.14 6.61 -1.14
C ARG A 91 -1.89 7.29 -2.48
N LYS A 92 -1.43 6.55 -3.50
CA LYS A 92 -1.27 7.07 -4.87
C LYS A 92 -2.60 7.59 -5.42
N HIS A 93 -3.67 6.81 -5.29
CA HIS A 93 -5.01 7.18 -5.72
C HIS A 93 -5.52 8.44 -5.02
N ALA A 94 -5.31 8.53 -3.70
CA ALA A 94 -5.72 9.70 -2.93
C ALA A 94 -4.99 10.99 -3.37
N ILE A 95 -3.69 10.90 -3.69
CA ILE A 95 -2.91 12.03 -4.19
C ILE A 95 -3.43 12.49 -5.55
N VAL A 96 -3.59 11.57 -6.51
CA VAL A 96 -4.05 11.91 -7.86
C VAL A 96 -5.45 12.52 -7.79
N LYS A 97 -6.37 11.90 -7.05
CA LYS A 97 -7.72 12.41 -6.86
C LYS A 97 -7.75 13.80 -6.26
N TRP A 98 -6.91 14.07 -5.26
CA TRP A 98 -6.83 15.40 -4.65
C TRP A 98 -6.46 16.48 -5.66
N TYR A 99 -5.49 16.23 -6.55
CA TYR A 99 -5.12 17.17 -7.61
C TYR A 99 -6.25 17.36 -8.63
N VAL A 100 -6.92 16.28 -9.03
CA VAL A 100 -8.06 16.35 -9.95
C VAL A 100 -9.18 17.22 -9.37
N ASP A 101 -9.53 16.99 -8.10
CA ASP A 101 -10.57 17.77 -7.41
C ASP A 101 -10.12 19.24 -7.23
N PHE A 102 -8.85 19.47 -6.90
CA PHE A 102 -8.28 20.82 -6.78
C PHE A 102 -8.38 21.63 -8.08
N PHE A 103 -7.98 21.05 -9.23
CA PHE A 103 -8.06 21.76 -10.50
C PHE A 103 -9.51 21.98 -10.96
N LYS A 104 -10.43 21.06 -10.64
CA LYS A 104 -11.87 21.24 -10.87
C LYS A 104 -12.43 22.40 -10.02
N GLU A 105 -12.07 22.48 -8.75
CA GLU A 105 -12.50 23.59 -7.87
C GLU A 105 -11.94 24.94 -8.30
N LYS A 106 -10.77 24.98 -8.94
CA LYS A 106 -10.08 26.21 -9.38
C LYS A 106 -10.27 26.49 -10.88
N GLU A 107 -11.19 25.82 -11.55
CA GLU A 107 -11.43 25.93 -12.98
C GLU A 107 -11.62 27.39 -13.45
N GLN A 108 -12.39 28.17 -12.68
CA GLN A 108 -12.64 29.58 -13.02
C GLN A 108 -11.33 30.40 -13.09
N ILE A 109 -10.44 30.22 -12.11
CA ILE A 109 -9.16 30.94 -12.04
C ILE A 109 -8.26 30.50 -13.19
N LEU A 110 -8.24 29.20 -13.49
CA LEU A 110 -7.44 28.64 -14.57
C LEU A 110 -7.87 29.17 -15.95
N ARG A 111 -9.19 29.33 -16.15
CA ARG A 111 -9.75 29.98 -17.35
C ARG A 111 -9.35 31.46 -17.44
N GLU A 112 -9.41 32.19 -16.33
CA GLU A 112 -8.98 33.60 -16.27
C GLU A 112 -7.48 33.77 -16.59
N CYS A 113 -6.65 32.80 -16.21
CA CYS A 113 -5.21 32.78 -16.50
C CYS A 113 -4.85 32.23 -17.89
N GLY A 114 -5.81 31.73 -18.67
CA GLY A 114 -5.55 31.08 -19.97
C GLY A 114 -4.77 29.77 -19.85
N ALA A 115 -4.85 29.09 -18.70
CA ALA A 115 -4.21 27.80 -18.44
C ALA A 115 -5.12 26.59 -18.76
N LEU A 116 -6.39 26.85 -19.12
CA LEU A 116 -7.43 25.93 -19.55
C LEU A 116 -7.99 26.35 -20.91
#